data_AF-C8CCP1-F1
#
_entry.id   AF-C8CCP1-F1
#
_cell.length_a   1.000
_cell.length_b   1.000
_cell.length_c   1.000
_cell.angle_alpha   90.00
_cell.angle_beta   90.00
_cell.angle_gamma   90.00
#
_symmetry.space_group_name_H-M   'P 1'
#
loop_
_entity.id
_entity.type
_entity.pdbx_description
1 polymer ?
#
loop_
_entity_poly.entity_id
_entity_poly.type
_entity_poly.pdbx_seq_one_letter_code
_entity_poly.pdbx_strand_id
1 'polypeptide(L)'
;DFESKDPENEIIKPCVNGVLNVMRSCAKAKTVKRVVFTSSAGTVNFTDDFKTPGKVFDEDCWTNVELCRNAKMTGWMYFVSKTLAEKA
;
A
#
# COMPACT_ATOMS: atom_id res chain seq x y z
N ASP A 1 -0.53 -1.50 -17.99
CA ASP A 1 0.78 -2.16 -17.94
C ASP A 1 1.09 -2.42 -16.47
N PHE A 2 1.22 -3.69 -16.07
CA PHE A 2 1.45 -4.10 -14.67
C PHE A 2 2.85 -4.70 -14.50
N GLU A 3 3.77 -4.33 -15.38
CA GLU A 3 5.15 -4.82 -15.34
C GLU A 3 6.11 -3.64 -15.18
N SER A 4 7.13 -3.85 -14.36
CA SER A 4 8.25 -2.93 -14.16
C SER A 4 9.50 -3.77 -13.94
N LYS A 5 10.62 -3.34 -14.53
CA LYS A 5 11.91 -4.02 -14.37
C LYS A 5 12.57 -3.67 -13.03
N ASP A 6 12.20 -2.52 -12.45
CA ASP A 6 12.67 -2.05 -11.15
C ASP A 6 11.50 -1.48 -10.32
N PRO A 7 10.57 -2.35 -9.88
CA PRO A 7 9.35 -1.92 -9.19
C PRO A 7 9.64 -1.24 -7.86
N GLU A 8 10.80 -1.51 -7.24
CA GLU A 8 11.20 -0.88 -6.00
C GLU A 8 11.46 0.61 -6.19
N ASN A 9 12.17 0.99 -7.26
CA ASN A 9 12.51 2.39 -7.52
C ASN A 9 11.50 3.11 -8.42
N GLU A 10 10.73 2.40 -9.25
CA GLU A 10 9.74 3.00 -10.16
C GLU A 10 8.34 3.13 -9.54
N ILE A 11 7.99 2.27 -8.57
CA ILE A 11 6.61 2.19 -8.04
C ILE A 11 6.58 2.29 -6.51
N ILE A 12 7.30 1.40 -5.80
CA ILE A 12 7.17 1.25 -4.35
C ILE A 12 7.72 2.47 -3.61
N LYS A 13 9.00 2.80 -3.77
CA LYS A 13 9.61 3.97 -3.11
C LYS A 13 8.95 5.28 -3.52
N PRO A 14 8.67 5.55 -4.81
CA PRO A 14 7.95 6.78 -5.20
C PRO A 14 6.59 6.92 -4.52
N CYS A 15 5.83 5.84 -4.40
CA CYS A 15 4.53 5.87 -3.73
C CYS A 15 4.65 6.23 -2.24
N VAL A 16 5.53 5.54 -1.51
CA VAL A 16 5.76 5.78 -0.07
C VAL A 16 6.30 7.20 0.16
N ASN A 17 7.34 7.59 -0.59
CA ASN A 17 7.95 8.91 -0.44
C ASN A 17 6.98 10.04 -0.86
N GLY A 18 6.14 9.80 -1.87
CA GLY A 18 5.11 10.72 -2.31
C GLY A 18 4.13 11.06 -1.17
N VAL A 19 3.59 10.03 -0.51
CA VAL A 19 2.69 10.21 0.65
C VAL A 19 3.40 10.96 1.77
N LEU A 20 4.60 10.51 2.18
CA LEU A 20 5.36 11.17 3.25
C LEU A 20 5.68 12.64 2.95
N ASN A 21 5.98 12.97 1.70
CA ASN A 21 6.26 14.34 1.29
C ASN A 21 5.02 15.24 1.36
N VAL A 22 3.85 14.73 0.96
CA VAL A 22 2.57 15.43 1.12
C VAL A 22 2.28 15.65 2.61
N MET A 23 2.39 14.61 3.44
CA MET A 23 2.13 14.70 4.89
C MET A 23 3.04 15.73 5.57
N ARG A 24 4.35 15.71 5.25
CA ARG A 24 5.31 16.71 5.75
C ARG A 24 4.96 18.12 5.30
N SER A 25 4.49 18.29 4.07
CA SER A 25 4.07 19.59 3.54
C SER A 25 2.82 20.12 4.25
N CYS A 26 1.83 19.26 4.48
CA CYS A 26 0.63 19.59 5.25
C CYS A 26 0.99 20.01 6.68
N ALA A 27 1.87 19.26 7.35
CA ALA A 27 2.35 19.58 8.69
C ALA A 27 3.11 20.93 8.73
N LYS A 28 3.97 21.18 7.73
CA LYS A 28 4.71 22.45 7.61
C LYS A 28 3.80 23.64 7.37
N ALA A 29 2.72 23.48 6.60
CA ALA A 29 1.80 24.56 6.26
C ALA A 29 1.03 25.08 7.48
N LYS A 30 0.80 24.26 8.52
CA LYS A 30 0.04 24.58 9.73
C LYS A 30 -1.42 25.04 9.51
N THR A 31 -1.89 25.10 8.26
CA THR A 31 -3.27 25.47 7.88
C THR A 31 -4.15 24.27 7.55
N VAL A 32 -3.56 23.10 7.27
CA VAL A 32 -4.28 21.87 6.95
C VAL A 32 -4.83 21.25 8.23
N LYS A 33 -6.16 21.09 8.30
CA LYS A 33 -6.85 20.57 9.49
C LYS A 33 -7.04 19.05 9.48
N ARG A 34 -7.17 18.46 8.29
CA ARG A 34 -7.42 17.02 8.11
C ARG A 34 -6.85 16.57 6.78
N VAL A 35 -6.23 15.41 6.78
CA VAL A 35 -5.82 14.70 5.57
C VAL A 35 -6.64 13.42 5.49
N VAL A 36 -7.16 13.11 4.31
CA VAL A 36 -7.79 11.83 4.00
C VAL A 36 -6.94 11.16 2.94
N PHE A 37 -6.38 10.00 3.28
CA PHE A 37 -5.61 9.19 2.35
C PHE A 37 -6.51 8.14 1.71
N THR A 38 -6.69 8.21 0.39
CA THR A 38 -7.43 7.17 -0.34
C THR A 38 -6.52 5.95 -0.49
N SER A 39 -6.73 4.95 0.35
CA SER A 39 -6.01 3.67 0.25
C SER A 39 -6.63 2.75 -0.82
N SER A 40 -6.64 1.44 -0.60
CA SER A 40 -7.16 0.42 -1.51
C SER A 40 -7.51 -0.85 -0.73
N ALA A 41 -8.53 -1.60 -1.15
CA ALA A 41 -8.79 -2.93 -0.58
C ALA A 41 -7.58 -3.89 -0.70
N GLY A 42 -6.66 -3.60 -1.63
CA GLY A 42 -5.39 -4.34 -1.75
C GLY A 42 -4.46 -4.20 -0.53
N THR A 43 -4.71 -3.28 0.40
CA THR A 43 -3.92 -3.17 1.65
C THR A 43 -4.38 -4.10 2.76
N VAL A 44 -5.55 -4.75 2.60
CA VAL A 44 -6.13 -5.66 3.60
C VAL A 44 -6.38 -7.09 3.08
N ASN A 45 -6.58 -7.29 1.77
CA ASN A 45 -7.08 -8.56 1.23
C ASN A 45 -6.04 -9.67 1.00
N PHE A 46 -4.73 -9.40 1.07
CA PHE A 46 -3.69 -10.43 0.80
C PHE A 46 -3.03 -10.92 2.08
N THR A 47 -3.83 -11.48 3.00
CA THR A 47 -3.39 -12.17 4.21
C THR A 47 -2.95 -13.61 3.91
N ASP A 48 -2.35 -14.32 4.87
CA ASP A 48 -1.95 -15.72 4.63
C ASP A 48 -3.13 -16.67 4.38
N ASP A 49 -4.29 -16.33 4.95
CA ASP A 49 -5.55 -17.08 4.85
C ASP A 49 -6.50 -16.53 3.77
N PHE A 50 -6.05 -15.64 2.88
CA PHE A 50 -6.91 -14.91 1.93
C PHE A 50 -7.71 -15.79 0.96
N LYS A 51 -7.29 -17.04 0.75
CA LYS A 51 -8.00 -18.02 -0.09
C LYS A 51 -9.05 -18.81 0.67
N THR A 52 -9.18 -18.61 1.99
CA THR A 52 -10.14 -19.34 2.82
C THR A 52 -11.56 -18.90 2.45
N PRO A 53 -12.44 -19.83 2.02
CA PRO A 53 -13.83 -19.49 1.73
C PRO A 53 -14.51 -18.86 2.95
N GLY A 54 -15.19 -17.73 2.74
CA GLY A 54 -15.85 -17.00 3.81
C GLY A 54 -14.92 -16.13 4.67
N LYS A 55 -13.65 -15.93 4.28
CA LYS A 55 -12.78 -14.94 4.92
C LYS A 55 -13.44 -13.56 4.86
N VAL A 56 -13.63 -12.96 6.03
CA VAL A 56 -14.04 -11.57 6.21
C VAL A 56 -12.79 -10.75 6.49
N PHE A 57 -12.68 -9.60 5.84
CA PHE A 57 -11.63 -8.61 6.08
C PHE A 57 -12.26 -7.41 6.78
N ASP A 58 -11.58 -6.92 7.81
CA ASP A 58 -11.92 -5.74 8.58
C ASP A 58 -10.77 -4.71 8.53
N GLU A 59 -10.92 -3.60 9.25
CA GLU A 59 -9.95 -2.52 9.29
C GLU A 59 -8.65 -2.87 10.04
N ASP A 60 -8.63 -3.98 10.80
CA ASP A 60 -7.44 -4.47 11.49
C ASP A 60 -6.59 -5.41 10.62
N CYS A 61 -7.15 -5.88 9.50
CA CYS A 61 -6.44 -6.71 8.54
C CYS A 61 -5.33 -5.94 7.80
N TRP A 62 -4.22 -6.64 7.52
CA TRP A 62 -3.15 -6.11 6.70
C TRP A 62 -2.67 -7.13 5.68
N THR A 63 -2.48 -6.68 4.45
CA THR A 63 -1.80 -7.43 3.40
C THR A 63 -0.41 -7.83 3.88
N ASN A 64 -0.11 -9.11 3.75
CA ASN A 64 1.22 -9.65 3.94
C ASN A 64 2.10 -9.25 2.75
N VAL A 65 2.92 -8.22 2.96
CA VAL A 65 3.84 -7.68 1.93
C VAL A 65 4.80 -8.75 1.41
N GLU A 66 5.25 -9.64 2.29
CA GLU A 66 6.20 -10.70 1.93
C GLU A 66 5.54 -11.74 1.02
N LEU A 67 4.28 -12.08 1.30
CA LEU A 67 3.46 -12.92 0.42
C LEU A 67 3.36 -12.29 -0.98
N CYS A 68 3.08 -10.99 -1.08
CA CYS A 68 3.02 -10.31 -2.38
C CYS A 68 4.38 -10.29 -3.10
N ARG A 69 5.48 -10.01 -2.39
CA ARG A 69 6.84 -9.99 -2.96
C ARG A 69 7.29 -11.36 -3.47
N ASN A 70 6.90 -12.43 -2.77
CA ASN A 70 7.25 -13.80 -3.13
C ASN A 70 6.37 -14.36 -4.26
N ALA A 71 5.05 -14.16 -4.17
CA ALA A 71 4.13 -14.68 -5.17
C ALA A 71 4.25 -13.95 -6.52
N LYS A 72 4.63 -12.67 -6.51
CA LYS A 72 4.72 -11.79 -7.69
C LYS A 72 3.49 -11.88 -8.61
N MET A 73 2.29 -12.05 -8.02
CA MET A 73 1.05 -12.10 -8.79
C MET A 73 0.83 -10.79 -9.56
N THR A 74 -0.03 -10.80 -10.58
CA THR A 74 -0.37 -9.58 -11.32
C THR A 74 -0.75 -8.44 -10.37
N GLY A 75 -0.05 -7.31 -10.47
CA GLY A 75 -0.27 -6.15 -9.62
C GLY A 75 0.41 -6.20 -8.23
N TRP A 76 1.24 -7.19 -7.92
CA TRP A 76 1.89 -7.32 -6.60
C TRP A 76 2.59 -6.04 -6.13
N MET A 77 3.30 -5.36 -7.03
CA MET A 77 4.02 -4.12 -6.71
C MET A 77 3.10 -2.96 -6.34
N TYR A 78 1.87 -2.94 -6.87
CA TYR A 78 0.84 -1.99 -6.45
C TYR A 78 0.32 -2.32 -5.04
N PHE A 79 0.08 -3.60 -4.72
CA PHE A 79 -0.36 -3.99 -3.37
C PHE A 79 0.71 -3.68 -2.33
N VAL A 80 1.97 -3.99 -2.65
CA VAL A 80 3.12 -3.65 -1.78
C VAL A 80 3.24 -2.14 -1.61
N SER A 81 3.20 -1.36 -2.70
CA SER A 81 3.36 0.10 -2.62
C SER A 81 2.25 0.76 -1.82
N LYS A 82 0.98 0.38 -2.04
CA LYS A 82 -0.17 0.90 -1.28
C LYS A 82 -0.11 0.51 0.19
N THR A 83 0.23 -0.75 0.49
CA THR A 83 0.30 -1.23 1.89
C THR A 83 1.42 -0.51 2.65
N LEU A 84 2.60 -0.36 2.05
CA LEU A 84 3.70 0.35 2.68
C LEU A 84 3.43 1.86 2.81
N ALA A 85 2.76 2.46 1.82
CA ALA A 85 2.42 3.88 1.87
C ALA A 85 1.36 4.20 2.93
N GLU A 86 0.45 3.27 3.22
CA GLU A 86 -0.54 3.42 4.30
C GLU A 86 0.06 3.24 5.69
N LYS A 87 1.08 2.38 5.83
CA LYS A 87 1.78 2.12 7.10
C LYS A 87 2.83 3.17 7.49
N ALA A 88 3.24 4.03 6.56
CA ALA A 88 4.35 4.98 6.73
C ALA A 88 3.93 6.26 7.48
#